data_AF-A0A7S2LWA4-F1
#
_entry.id   AF-A0A7S2LWA4-F1
#
_cell.length_a   1.000
_cell.length_b   1.000
_cell.length_c   1.000
_cell.angle_alpha   90.00
_cell.angle_beta   90.00
_cell.angle_gamma   90.00
#
_symmetry.space_group_name_H-M   'P 1'
#
loop_
_entity.id
_entity.type
_entity.pdbx_description
1 polymer ?
#
loop_
_entity_poly.entity_id
_entity_poly.type
_entity_poly.pdbx_seq_one_letter_code
_entity_poly.pdbx_strand_id
1 'polypeptide(L)'
;MSWNIFDFTLVSLACADQALQMFGQSFGNVAFARLIRLFKLGKILRVFKALRVLKELRNMVRSLLGSCRSLFWSLVMLGLILFCFGLFFMQQVSSQFAEMDSGLPDDEALSQRALFLTIGRATLTLAKCTTGGTDWEDVWRVIEPMGTLTVSAFLLYIAFWNIAVMNILTGIFVENAMQSCIPDEREALEEHKRRVDRDMDALACIMEIIDTDGSGTLTIEEFVAAMSKERVAQAMRE
;
A
#
# COMPACT_ATOMS: atom_id res chain seq x y z
N MET A 1 12.50 -11.39 12.74
CA MET A 1 11.69 -12.61 12.97
C MET A 1 10.85 -13.03 11.77
N SER A 2 10.08 -12.14 11.15
CA SER A 2 9.14 -12.49 10.04
C SER A 2 9.81 -13.18 8.83
N TRP A 3 11.06 -12.85 8.51
CA TRP A 3 11.81 -13.45 7.39
C TRP A 3 12.15 -14.93 7.60
N ASN A 4 12.50 -15.31 8.83
CA ASN A 4 12.82 -16.70 9.15
C ASN A 4 11.56 -17.57 9.07
N ILE A 5 10.39 -17.01 9.44
CA ILE A 5 9.10 -17.70 9.36
C ILE A 5 8.76 -17.96 7.89
N PHE A 6 8.89 -16.97 7.02
CA PHE A 6 8.62 -17.16 5.59
C PHE A 6 9.57 -18.17 4.94
N ASP A 7 10.87 -18.08 5.22
CA ASP A 7 11.84 -19.04 4.66
C ASP A 7 11.55 -20.45 5.16
N PHE A 8 11.18 -20.60 6.44
CA PHE A 8 10.70 -21.87 6.97
C PHE A 8 9.44 -22.37 6.27
N THR A 9 8.45 -21.49 5.99
CA THR A 9 7.24 -21.84 5.23
C THR A 9 7.56 -22.29 3.80
N LEU A 10 8.52 -21.66 3.13
CA LEU A 10 8.93 -22.08 1.78
C LEU A 10 9.62 -23.43 1.78
N VAL A 11 10.50 -23.66 2.75
CA VAL A 11 11.21 -24.93 2.89
C VAL A 11 10.21 -26.04 3.22
N SER A 12 9.27 -25.79 4.14
CA SER A 12 8.23 -26.77 4.48
C SER A 12 7.31 -27.07 3.30
N LEU A 13 6.91 -26.06 2.52
CA LEU A 13 6.09 -26.23 1.32
C LEU A 13 6.83 -27.03 0.22
N ALA A 14 8.14 -26.80 0.07
CA ALA A 14 8.97 -27.54 -0.89
C ALA A 14 9.17 -29.01 -0.45
N CYS A 15 9.39 -29.26 0.85
CA CYS A 15 9.46 -30.61 1.40
C CYS A 15 8.12 -31.33 1.26
N ALA A 16 7.01 -30.64 1.50
CA ALA A 16 5.66 -31.18 1.32
C ALA A 16 5.38 -31.54 -0.15
N ASP A 17 5.73 -30.68 -1.12
CA ASP A 17 5.61 -30.97 -2.56
C ASP A 17 6.45 -32.21 -2.95
N GLN A 18 7.68 -32.32 -2.46
CA GLN A 18 8.56 -33.45 -2.76
C GLN A 18 8.03 -34.76 -2.15
N ALA A 19 7.54 -34.72 -0.91
CA ALA A 19 6.91 -35.86 -0.26
C ALA A 19 5.63 -36.29 -1.01
N LEU A 20 4.76 -35.33 -1.36
CA LEU A 20 3.54 -35.57 -2.12
C LEU A 20 3.81 -36.19 -3.50
N GLN A 21 4.90 -35.82 -4.18
CA GLN A 21 5.28 -36.44 -5.46
C GLN A 21 5.77 -37.87 -5.29
N MET A 22 6.48 -38.18 -4.20
CA MET A 22 6.92 -39.54 -3.89
C MET A 22 5.75 -40.45 -3.50
N PHE A 23 4.83 -39.97 -2.65
CA PHE A 23 3.69 -40.77 -2.17
C PHE A 23 2.48 -40.76 -3.13
N GLY A 24 2.30 -39.70 -3.89
CA GLY A 24 1.15 -39.50 -4.79
C GLY A 24 1.19 -40.33 -6.08
N GLN A 25 2.33 -40.90 -6.45
CA GLN A 25 2.43 -41.89 -7.53
C GLN A 25 1.69 -43.20 -7.19
N SER A 26 1.47 -43.49 -5.90
CA SER A 26 0.82 -44.72 -5.44
C SER A 26 -0.70 -44.57 -5.22
N PHE A 27 -1.22 -43.34 -5.13
CA PHE A 27 -2.64 -43.06 -4.90
C PHE A 27 -3.29 -42.52 -6.19
N GLY A 28 -3.99 -43.39 -6.93
CA GLY A 28 -4.64 -43.09 -8.21
C GLY A 28 -5.86 -42.14 -8.16
N ASN A 29 -5.88 -41.14 -7.29
CA ASN A 29 -7.01 -40.23 -7.12
C ASN A 29 -6.80 -38.90 -7.88
N VAL A 30 -7.64 -38.65 -8.89
CA VAL A 30 -7.56 -37.48 -9.79
C VAL A 30 -7.71 -36.15 -9.03
N ALA A 31 -8.45 -36.12 -7.91
CA ALA A 31 -8.56 -34.95 -7.04
C ALA A 31 -7.24 -34.62 -6.33
N PHE A 32 -6.48 -35.65 -5.94
CA PHE A 32 -5.16 -35.50 -5.32
C PHE A 32 -4.13 -34.99 -6.32
N ALA A 33 -4.20 -35.45 -7.58
CA ALA A 33 -3.38 -34.92 -8.67
C ALA A 33 -3.65 -33.43 -8.94
N ARG A 34 -4.90 -32.95 -8.75
CA ARG A 34 -5.26 -31.52 -8.88
C ARG A 34 -4.66 -30.67 -7.76
N LEU A 35 -4.70 -31.16 -6.51
CA LEU A 35 -4.06 -30.50 -5.37
C LEU A 35 -2.54 -30.39 -5.58
N ILE A 36 -1.89 -31.47 -6.03
CA ILE A 36 -0.44 -31.45 -6.34
C ILE A 36 -0.10 -30.37 -7.38
N ARG A 37 -0.95 -30.16 -8.40
CA ARG A 37 -0.74 -29.08 -9.39
C ARG A 37 -0.80 -27.68 -8.76
N LEU A 38 -1.64 -27.47 -7.75
CA LEU A 38 -1.70 -26.19 -7.02
C LEU A 38 -0.46 -25.99 -6.14
N PHE A 39 0.04 -27.04 -5.49
CA PHE A 39 1.30 -26.96 -4.72
C PHE A 39 2.51 -26.65 -5.60
N LYS A 40 2.51 -27.05 -6.89
CA LYS A 40 3.54 -26.64 -7.86
C LYS A 40 3.58 -25.13 -8.10
N LEU A 41 2.47 -24.40 -7.93
CA LEU A 41 2.46 -22.92 -7.98
C LEU A 41 3.21 -22.31 -6.79
N GLY A 42 3.40 -23.04 -5.70
CA GLY A 42 4.27 -22.67 -4.59
C GLY A 42 5.72 -22.46 -5.02
N LYS A 43 6.16 -23.02 -6.16
CA LYS A 43 7.49 -22.75 -6.73
C LYS A 43 7.63 -21.31 -7.21
N ILE A 44 6.53 -20.63 -7.56
CA ILE A 44 6.51 -19.19 -7.89
C ILE A 44 6.91 -18.36 -6.67
N LEU A 45 6.67 -18.86 -5.45
CA LEU A 45 7.09 -18.17 -4.22
C LEU A 45 8.62 -18.05 -4.12
N ARG A 46 9.39 -18.87 -4.85
CA ARG A 46 10.85 -18.71 -4.95
C ARG A 46 11.25 -17.45 -5.73
N VAL A 47 10.40 -16.95 -6.63
CA VAL A 47 10.61 -15.67 -7.32
C VAL A 47 10.63 -14.52 -6.30
N PHE A 48 9.80 -14.57 -5.27
CA PHE A 48 9.85 -13.60 -4.17
C PHE A 48 11.18 -13.62 -3.41
N LYS A 49 11.95 -14.71 -3.44
CA LYS A 49 13.32 -14.74 -2.92
C LYS A 49 14.26 -13.91 -3.80
N ALA A 50 14.11 -13.97 -5.13
CA ALA A 50 14.87 -13.13 -6.07
C ALA A 50 14.51 -11.64 -5.92
N LEU A 51 13.21 -11.33 -5.71
CA LEU A 51 12.75 -9.97 -5.42
C LEU A 51 13.36 -9.37 -4.14
N ARG A 52 13.85 -10.19 -3.20
CA ARG A 52 14.55 -9.72 -1.98
C ARG A 52 15.98 -9.29 -2.20
N VAL A 53 16.63 -9.81 -3.24
CA VAL A 53 18.01 -9.44 -3.60
C VAL A 53 18.03 -8.00 -4.14
N LEU A 54 16.91 -7.57 -4.71
CA LEU A 54 16.71 -6.22 -5.20
C LEU A 54 16.33 -5.28 -4.04
N LYS A 55 17.33 -4.61 -3.46
CA LYS A 55 17.16 -3.63 -2.39
C LYS A 55 16.12 -2.56 -2.76
N GLU A 56 16.17 -2.05 -3.99
CA GLU A 56 15.23 -1.06 -4.55
C GLU A 56 13.78 -1.56 -4.51
N LEU A 57 13.52 -2.75 -5.07
CA LEU A 57 12.19 -3.34 -5.10
C LEU A 57 11.65 -3.61 -3.70
N ARG A 58 12.50 -4.07 -2.77
CA ARG A 58 12.11 -4.26 -1.37
C ARG A 58 11.67 -2.96 -0.71
N ASN A 59 12.37 -1.86 -1.00
CA ASN A 59 12.03 -0.54 -0.46
C ASN A 59 10.69 -0.05 -1.03
N MET A 60 10.48 -0.20 -2.35
CA MET A 60 9.19 0.09 -2.99
C MET A 60 8.04 -0.75 -2.40
N VAL A 61 8.24 -2.06 -2.20
CA VAL A 61 7.20 -2.94 -1.61
C VAL A 61 6.91 -2.58 -0.16
N ARG A 62 7.91 -2.19 0.64
CA ARG A 62 7.67 -1.72 2.02
C ARG A 62 6.88 -0.42 2.04
N SER A 63 7.19 0.52 1.15
CA SER A 63 6.47 1.78 1.01
C SER A 63 5.00 1.56 0.60
N LEU A 64 4.78 0.66 -0.37
CA LEU A 64 3.43 0.21 -0.76
C LEU A 64 2.67 -0.45 0.39
N LEU A 65 3.30 -1.40 1.10
CA LEU A 65 2.69 -2.08 2.25
C LEU A 65 2.40 -1.12 3.41
N GLY A 66 3.24 -0.09 3.61
CA GLY A 66 2.98 1.00 4.56
C GLY A 66 1.71 1.77 4.20
N SER A 67 1.51 2.03 2.91
CA SER A 67 0.32 2.72 2.39
C SER A 67 -0.91 1.82 2.30
N CYS A 68 -0.76 0.49 2.31
CA CYS A 68 -1.88 -0.46 2.17
C CYS A 68 -2.96 -0.27 3.23
N ARG A 69 -2.61 0.11 4.46
CA ARG A 69 -3.62 0.36 5.52
C ARG A 69 -4.49 1.56 5.19
N SER A 70 -3.88 2.67 4.76
CA SER A 70 -4.61 3.87 4.33
C SER A 70 -5.47 3.57 3.10
N LEU A 71 -4.88 2.89 2.11
CA LEU A 71 -5.58 2.47 0.90
C LEU A 71 -6.77 1.58 1.17
N PHE A 72 -6.63 0.62 2.08
CA PHE A 72 -7.73 -0.25 2.48
C PHE A 72 -8.92 0.56 3.00
N TRP A 73 -8.69 1.50 3.91
CA TRP A 73 -9.77 2.35 4.44
C TRP A 73 -10.37 3.28 3.38
N SER A 74 -9.55 3.82 2.47
CA SER A 74 -10.04 4.60 1.31
C SER A 74 -10.93 3.76 0.39
N LEU A 75 -10.54 2.52 0.11
CA LEU A 75 -11.33 1.57 -0.68
C LEU A 75 -12.62 1.15 0.04
N VAL A 76 -12.59 1.00 1.37
CA VAL A 76 -13.79 0.74 2.18
C VAL A 76 -14.76 1.92 2.08
N MET A 77 -14.28 3.15 2.23
CA MET A 77 -15.11 4.36 2.07
C MET A 77 -15.69 4.46 0.66
N LEU A 78 -14.86 4.22 -0.36
CA LEU A 78 -15.30 4.20 -1.76
C LEU A 78 -16.35 3.11 -2.01
N GLY A 79 -16.18 1.93 -1.41
CA GLY A 79 -17.13 0.81 -1.45
C GLY A 79 -18.46 1.14 -0.75
N LEU A 80 -18.43 1.89 0.35
CA LEU A 80 -19.63 2.37 1.03
C LEU A 80 -20.41 3.37 0.17
N ILE A 81 -19.71 4.27 -0.52
CA ILE A 81 -20.33 5.22 -1.45
C ILE A 81 -20.96 4.48 -2.63
N LEU A 82 -20.25 3.51 -3.22
CA LEU A 82 -20.80 2.61 -4.24
C LEU A 82 -22.07 1.91 -3.76
N PHE A 83 -22.08 1.41 -2.53
CA PHE A 83 -23.23 0.74 -1.94
C PHE A 83 -24.42 1.69 -1.78
N CYS A 84 -24.20 2.92 -1.28
CA CYS A 84 -25.24 3.94 -1.13
C CYS A 84 -25.87 4.33 -2.49
N PHE A 85 -25.05 4.62 -3.49
CA PHE A 85 -25.56 4.92 -4.84
C PHE A 85 -26.20 3.69 -5.49
N GLY A 86 -25.64 2.49 -5.29
CA GLY A 86 -26.22 1.24 -5.77
C GLY A 86 -27.62 0.99 -5.21
N LEU A 87 -27.83 1.25 -3.91
CA LEU A 87 -29.15 1.23 -3.28
C LEU A 87 -30.10 2.25 -3.88
N PHE A 88 -29.64 3.50 -4.04
CA PHE A 88 -30.44 4.57 -4.61
C PHE A 88 -30.93 4.22 -6.02
N PHE A 89 -30.05 3.83 -6.94
CA PHE A 89 -30.44 3.48 -8.30
C PHE A 89 -31.30 2.22 -8.36
N MET A 90 -31.00 1.20 -7.53
CA MET A 90 -31.87 0.02 -7.41
C MET A 90 -33.30 0.41 -7.04
N GLN A 91 -33.48 1.34 -6.10
CA GLN A 91 -34.81 1.80 -5.69
C GLN A 91 -35.51 2.57 -6.82
N GLN A 92 -34.80 3.48 -7.50
CA GLN A 92 -35.37 4.23 -8.63
C GLN A 92 -35.82 3.29 -9.75
N VAL A 93 -34.96 2.34 -10.14
CA VAL A 93 -35.27 1.34 -11.16
C VAL A 93 -36.48 0.50 -10.73
N SER A 94 -36.48 0.02 -9.48
CA SER A 94 -37.59 -0.78 -8.95
C SER A 94 -38.92 0.00 -8.91
N SER A 95 -38.88 1.30 -8.63
CA SER A 95 -40.09 2.14 -8.56
C SER A 95 -40.69 2.38 -9.94
N GLN A 96 -39.86 2.69 -10.94
CA GLN A 96 -40.30 2.93 -12.32
C GLN A 96 -41.00 1.68 -12.90
N PHE A 97 -40.47 0.49 -12.62
CA PHE A 97 -41.09 -0.76 -13.09
C PHE A 97 -42.36 -1.13 -12.31
N ALA A 98 -42.53 -0.68 -11.07
CA ALA A 98 -43.78 -0.88 -10.35
C ALA A 98 -44.92 -0.03 -10.92
N GLU A 99 -44.60 1.11 -11.53
CA GLU A 99 -45.55 1.99 -12.22
C GLU A 99 -45.87 1.52 -13.64
N MET A 100 -44.94 0.81 -14.29
CA MET A 100 -45.12 0.16 -15.59
C MET A 100 -45.90 -1.16 -15.47
N ASP A 101 -47.17 -1.07 -15.07
CA ASP A 101 -48.12 -2.19 -15.20
C ASP A 101 -48.59 -2.29 -16.66
N SER A 102 -48.72 -3.51 -17.21
CA SER A 102 -49.39 -3.86 -18.49
C SER A 102 -48.62 -3.91 -19.84
N GLY A 103 -47.41 -4.47 -19.91
CA GLY A 103 -46.83 -4.90 -21.20
C GLY A 103 -45.72 -5.93 -21.06
N LEU A 104 -45.67 -6.92 -21.95
CA LEU A 104 -44.51 -7.84 -22.06
C LEU A 104 -43.26 -6.98 -22.28
N PRO A 105 -42.28 -6.97 -21.36
CA PRO A 105 -41.07 -6.19 -21.54
C PRO A 105 -40.35 -6.71 -22.78
N ASP A 106 -39.89 -5.79 -23.62
CA ASP A 106 -38.96 -6.11 -24.70
C ASP A 106 -37.71 -6.83 -24.12
N ASP A 107 -37.09 -7.74 -24.87
CA ASP A 107 -35.93 -8.51 -24.39
C ASP A 107 -34.80 -7.57 -23.89
N GLU A 108 -34.71 -6.40 -24.51
CA GLU A 108 -33.78 -5.34 -24.12
C GLU A 108 -34.11 -4.76 -22.73
N ALA A 109 -35.38 -4.45 -22.45
CA ALA A 109 -35.82 -3.94 -21.14
C ALA A 109 -35.58 -4.97 -20.01
N LEU A 110 -35.73 -6.26 -20.31
CA LEU A 110 -35.40 -7.36 -19.40
C LEU A 110 -33.90 -7.43 -19.08
N SER A 111 -33.05 -7.27 -20.09
CA SER A 111 -31.60 -7.25 -19.92
C SER A 111 -31.13 -6.02 -19.11
N GLN A 112 -31.75 -4.87 -19.34
CA GLN A 112 -31.48 -3.62 -18.62
C GLN A 112 -31.92 -3.71 -17.15
N ARG A 113 -33.08 -4.32 -16.89
CA ARG A 113 -33.56 -4.60 -15.52
C ARG A 113 -32.59 -5.50 -14.75
N ALA A 114 -31.96 -6.45 -15.43
CA ALA A 114 -31.03 -7.39 -14.79
C ALA A 114 -29.80 -6.68 -14.17
N LEU A 115 -29.46 -5.47 -14.61
CA LEU A 115 -28.33 -4.66 -14.12
C LEU A 115 -28.55 -4.10 -12.70
N PHE A 116 -29.78 -3.75 -12.35
CA PHE A 116 -30.14 -3.11 -11.08
C PHE A 116 -31.11 -3.93 -10.20
N LEU A 117 -31.36 -5.19 -10.56
CA LEU A 117 -32.34 -6.05 -9.89
C LEU A 117 -31.98 -6.39 -8.45
N THR A 118 -30.69 -6.48 -8.14
CA THR A 118 -30.21 -6.71 -6.77
C THR A 118 -29.16 -5.68 -6.41
N ILE A 119 -29.03 -5.39 -5.12
CA ILE A 119 -28.05 -4.45 -4.59
C ILE A 119 -26.62 -4.77 -5.03
N GLY A 120 -26.25 -6.05 -5.03
CA GLY A 120 -24.94 -6.51 -5.48
C GLY A 120 -24.71 -6.28 -6.97
N ARG A 121 -25.76 -6.46 -7.79
CA ARG A 121 -25.68 -6.16 -9.23
C ARG A 121 -25.64 -4.66 -9.49
N ALA A 122 -26.46 -3.86 -8.82
CA ALA A 122 -26.42 -2.41 -8.93
C ALA A 122 -25.04 -1.85 -8.57
N THR A 123 -24.49 -2.29 -7.43
CA THR A 123 -23.14 -1.91 -6.98
C THR A 123 -22.07 -2.35 -8.00
N LEU A 124 -22.17 -3.57 -8.54
CA LEU A 124 -21.25 -4.07 -9.55
C LEU A 124 -21.36 -3.32 -10.88
N THR A 125 -22.58 -2.96 -11.30
CA THR A 125 -22.83 -2.19 -12.53
C THR A 125 -22.21 -0.80 -12.42
N LEU A 126 -22.39 -0.11 -11.30
CA LEU A 126 -21.75 1.19 -11.03
C LEU A 126 -20.21 1.06 -11.02
N ALA A 127 -19.68 0.02 -10.36
CA ALA A 127 -18.24 -0.24 -10.38
C ALA A 127 -17.72 -0.53 -11.79
N LYS A 128 -18.44 -1.30 -12.62
CA LYS A 128 -18.06 -1.58 -14.02
C LYS A 128 -18.07 -0.31 -14.87
N CYS A 129 -19.11 0.51 -14.72
CA CYS A 129 -19.25 1.79 -15.42
C CYS A 129 -18.05 2.72 -15.14
N THR A 130 -17.59 2.75 -13.90
CA THR A 130 -16.52 3.67 -13.48
C THR A 130 -15.11 3.12 -13.60
N THR A 131 -14.95 1.81 -13.72
CA THR A 131 -13.66 1.15 -13.97
C THR A 131 -13.43 0.81 -15.45
N GLY A 132 -14.37 1.15 -16.33
CA GLY A 132 -14.26 0.92 -17.78
C GLY A 132 -14.64 -0.50 -18.23
N GLY A 133 -15.38 -1.25 -17.42
CA GLY A 133 -15.90 -2.57 -17.77
C GLY A 133 -17.19 -2.54 -18.61
N THR A 134 -17.93 -1.43 -18.56
CA THR A 134 -19.14 -1.19 -19.38
C THR A 134 -19.19 0.30 -19.68
N ASP A 135 -19.68 0.69 -20.86
CA ASP A 135 -19.82 2.11 -21.16
C ASP A 135 -20.82 2.75 -20.20
N TRP A 136 -20.50 3.95 -19.72
CA TRP A 136 -21.42 4.70 -18.88
C TRP A 136 -22.65 5.14 -19.68
N GLU A 137 -22.55 5.25 -21.02
CA GLU A 137 -23.67 5.52 -21.91
C GLU A 137 -24.72 4.39 -21.86
N ASP A 138 -24.31 3.13 -21.79
CA ASP A 138 -25.24 2.00 -21.70
C ASP A 138 -26.07 2.07 -20.42
N VAL A 139 -25.44 2.47 -19.31
CA VAL A 139 -26.11 2.66 -18.02
C VAL A 139 -26.96 3.92 -18.01
N TRP A 140 -26.49 4.98 -18.67
CA TRP A 140 -27.23 6.23 -18.82
C TRP A 140 -28.59 5.99 -19.49
N ARG A 141 -28.63 5.25 -20.60
CA ARG A 141 -29.87 4.97 -21.34
C ARG A 141 -30.93 4.27 -20.48
N VAL A 142 -30.49 3.45 -19.52
CA VAL A 142 -31.39 2.80 -18.55
C VAL A 142 -31.93 3.79 -17.52
N ILE A 143 -31.10 4.74 -17.08
CA ILE A 143 -31.43 5.69 -16.00
C ILE A 143 -32.18 6.93 -16.51
N GLU A 144 -31.93 7.37 -17.75
CA GLU A 144 -32.55 8.53 -18.38
C GLU A 144 -34.08 8.62 -18.20
N PRO A 145 -34.87 7.55 -18.41
CA PRO A 145 -36.32 7.61 -18.28
C PRO A 145 -36.82 7.71 -16.82
N MET A 146 -35.95 7.57 -15.81
CA MET A 146 -36.31 7.68 -14.37
C MET A 146 -36.43 9.13 -13.89
N GLY A 147 -36.05 10.09 -14.73
CA GLY A 147 -36.19 11.52 -14.47
C GLY A 147 -34.88 12.25 -14.16
N THR A 148 -34.93 13.57 -14.27
CA THR A 148 -33.75 14.46 -14.24
C THR A 148 -32.97 14.38 -12.94
N LEU A 149 -33.64 14.13 -11.80
CA LEU A 149 -32.97 14.03 -10.51
C LEU A 149 -32.06 12.79 -10.45
N THR A 150 -32.55 11.64 -10.92
CA THR A 150 -31.79 10.38 -10.95
C THR A 150 -30.62 10.47 -11.91
N VAL A 151 -30.84 11.08 -13.08
CA VAL A 151 -29.79 11.38 -14.06
C VAL A 151 -28.71 12.30 -13.48
N SER A 152 -29.10 13.37 -12.79
CA SER A 152 -28.18 14.30 -12.15
C SER A 152 -27.36 13.61 -11.05
N ALA A 153 -27.99 12.73 -10.26
CA ALA A 153 -27.31 11.92 -9.26
C ALA A 153 -26.29 10.96 -9.88
N PHE A 154 -26.57 10.41 -11.07
CA PHE A 154 -25.65 9.52 -11.78
C PHE A 154 -24.41 10.26 -12.29
N LEU A 155 -24.57 11.46 -12.86
CA LEU A 155 -23.44 12.30 -13.25
C LEU A 155 -22.60 12.74 -12.06
N LEU A 156 -23.27 13.11 -10.95
CA LEU A 156 -22.58 13.47 -9.71
C LEU A 156 -21.76 12.29 -9.17
N TYR A 157 -22.31 11.08 -9.22
CA TYR A 157 -21.61 9.85 -8.86
C TYR A 157 -20.35 9.64 -9.72
N ILE A 158 -20.46 9.74 -11.06
CA ILE A 158 -19.31 9.57 -11.96
C ILE A 158 -18.24 10.63 -11.68
N ALA A 159 -18.63 11.89 -11.54
CA ALA A 159 -17.70 12.97 -11.23
C ALA A 159 -17.00 12.76 -9.87
N PHE A 160 -17.78 12.40 -8.84
CA PHE A 160 -17.26 12.10 -7.51
C PHE A 160 -16.29 10.93 -7.54
N TRP A 161 -16.63 9.83 -8.23
CA TRP A 161 -15.77 8.67 -8.37
C TRP A 161 -14.42 9.03 -8.99
N ASN A 162 -14.44 9.76 -10.10
CA ASN A 162 -13.21 10.17 -10.79
C ASN A 162 -12.33 11.04 -9.89
N ILE A 163 -12.93 12.00 -9.19
CA ILE A 163 -12.19 12.84 -8.23
C ILE A 163 -11.64 11.99 -7.07
N ALA A 164 -12.43 11.06 -6.52
CA ALA A 164 -12.01 10.21 -5.42
C ALA A 164 -10.83 9.30 -5.82
N VAL A 165 -10.89 8.66 -6.98
CA VAL A 165 -9.80 7.81 -7.49
C VAL A 165 -8.53 8.65 -7.70
N MET A 166 -8.65 9.83 -8.31
CA MET A 166 -7.51 10.72 -8.50
C MET A 166 -6.91 11.16 -7.16
N ASN A 167 -7.73 11.53 -6.18
CA ASN A 167 -7.27 11.90 -4.84
C ASN A 167 -6.58 10.74 -4.10
N ILE A 168 -7.07 9.51 -4.26
CA ILE A 168 -6.42 8.32 -3.71
C ILE A 168 -5.04 8.11 -4.36
N LEU A 169 -4.95 8.18 -5.69
CA LEU A 169 -3.69 8.03 -6.42
C LEU A 169 -2.68 9.11 -6.04
N THR A 170 -3.11 10.38 -6.03
CA THR A 170 -2.27 11.50 -5.58
C THR A 170 -1.82 11.30 -4.14
N GLY A 171 -2.70 10.86 -3.24
CA GLY A 171 -2.36 10.55 -1.86
C GLY A 171 -1.24 9.51 -1.75
N ILE A 172 -1.27 8.45 -2.56
CA ILE A 172 -0.20 7.44 -2.59
C ILE A 172 1.12 8.05 -3.07
N PHE A 173 1.09 8.85 -4.14
CA PHE A 173 2.30 9.47 -4.67
C PHE A 173 2.92 10.47 -3.68
N VAL A 174 2.08 11.24 -2.99
CA VAL A 174 2.51 12.16 -1.94
C VAL A 174 3.11 11.40 -0.76
N GLU A 175 2.47 10.32 -0.30
CA GLU A 175 3.01 9.46 0.76
C GLU A 175 4.38 8.88 0.39
N ASN A 176 4.53 8.36 -0.84
CA ASN A 176 5.81 7.86 -1.33
C ASN A 176 6.88 8.96 -1.42
N ALA A 177 6.50 10.16 -1.87
CA ALA A 177 7.42 11.30 -1.94
C ALA A 177 7.83 11.76 -0.52
N MET A 178 6.90 11.82 0.43
CA MET A 178 7.20 12.14 1.82
C MET A 178 8.12 11.11 2.46
N GLN A 179 7.90 9.82 2.19
CA GLN A 179 8.79 8.76 2.68
C GLN A 179 10.21 8.86 2.12
N SER A 180 10.39 9.39 0.90
CA SER A 180 11.74 9.65 0.37
C SER A 180 12.43 10.86 0.99
N CYS A 181 11.69 11.72 1.71
CA CYS A 181 12.22 12.89 2.41
C CYS A 181 12.48 12.64 3.90
N ILE A 182 11.95 11.57 4.48
CA ILE A 182 12.23 11.20 5.87
C ILE A 182 13.56 10.43 5.87
N PRO A 183 14.61 10.94 6.53
CA PRO A 183 15.88 10.22 6.60
C PRO A 183 15.66 8.85 7.23
N ASP A 184 16.13 7.81 6.53
CA ASP A 184 15.99 6.42 7.00
C ASP A 184 16.65 6.32 8.39
N GLU A 185 16.12 5.52 9.32
CA GLU A 185 16.70 5.41 10.68
C GLU A 185 18.21 5.08 10.65
N ARG A 186 18.64 4.39 9.59
CA ARG A 186 20.04 4.11 9.29
C ARG A 186 20.86 5.34 8.96
N GLU A 187 20.30 6.25 8.17
CA GLU A 187 20.95 7.52 7.81
C GLU A 187 21.07 8.42 9.04
N ALA A 188 20.03 8.47 9.87
CA ALA A 188 20.08 9.18 11.15
C ALA A 188 21.13 8.61 12.13
N LEU A 189 21.25 7.27 12.22
CA LEU A 189 22.28 6.60 13.01
C LEU A 189 23.69 6.84 12.46
N GLU A 190 23.87 6.79 11.14
CA GLU A 190 25.15 7.10 10.50
C GLU A 190 25.54 8.56 10.73
N GLU A 191 24.60 9.49 10.64
CA GLU A 191 24.86 10.90 10.91
C GLU A 191 25.17 11.16 12.38
N HIS A 192 24.49 10.47 13.31
CA HIS A 192 24.80 10.56 14.74
C HIS A 192 26.21 10.01 15.03
N LYS A 193 26.59 8.88 14.43
CA LYS A 193 27.94 8.34 14.57
C LYS A 193 28.99 9.31 14.02
N ARG A 194 28.74 9.90 12.85
CA ARG A 194 29.62 10.94 12.27
C ARG A 194 29.72 12.19 13.15
N ARG A 195 28.66 12.57 13.88
CA ARG A 195 28.75 13.66 14.87
C ARG A 195 29.67 13.28 16.02
N VAL A 196 29.45 12.12 16.65
CA VAL A 196 30.27 11.67 17.78
C VAL A 196 31.74 11.54 17.37
N ASP A 197 32.03 10.98 16.19
CA ASP A 197 33.41 10.87 15.68
C ASP A 197 34.04 12.27 15.48
N ARG A 198 33.31 13.24 14.91
CA ARG A 198 33.80 14.63 14.75
C ARG A 198 34.04 15.33 16.09
N ASP A 199 33.13 15.15 17.05
CA ASP A 199 33.25 15.75 18.38
C ASP A 199 34.44 15.14 19.14
N MET A 200 34.67 13.82 18.98
CA MET A 200 35.86 13.14 19.50
C MET A 200 37.15 13.67 18.86
N ASP A 201 37.19 13.84 17.55
CA ASP A 201 38.37 14.38 16.85
C ASP A 201 38.66 15.84 17.28
N ALA A 202 37.62 16.65 17.46
CA ALA A 202 37.76 18.02 17.95
C ALA A 202 38.28 18.06 19.41
N LEU A 203 37.75 17.20 20.29
CA LEU A 203 38.24 17.08 21.66
C LEU A 203 39.68 16.57 21.70
N ALA A 204 40.05 15.62 20.85
CA ALA A 204 41.43 15.14 20.75
C ALA A 204 42.39 16.26 20.31
N CYS A 205 41.99 17.08 19.34
CA CYS A 205 42.77 18.24 18.92
C CYS A 205 42.92 19.29 20.02
N ILE A 206 41.84 19.58 20.77
CA ILE A 206 41.91 20.50 21.92
C ILE A 206 42.81 19.93 23.02
N MET A 207 42.72 18.63 23.30
CA MET A 207 43.59 17.97 24.27
C MET A 207 45.06 18.08 23.85
N GLU A 208 45.39 17.86 22.58
CA GLU A 208 46.75 18.00 22.05
C GLU A 208 47.30 19.45 22.11
N ILE A 209 46.42 20.46 22.04
CA ILE A 209 46.81 21.87 22.19
C ILE A 209 47.05 22.25 23.66
N ILE A 210 46.37 21.58 24.60
CA ILE A 210 46.44 21.88 26.03
C ILE A 210 47.55 21.07 26.72
N ASP A 211 47.75 19.82 26.30
CA ASP A 211 48.79 18.91 26.80
C ASP A 211 50.16 19.48 26.44
N THR A 212 50.82 20.09 27.43
CA THR A 212 52.08 20.82 27.20
C THR A 212 53.28 19.93 27.51
N ASP A 213 53.07 18.87 28.29
CA ASP A 213 54.10 17.91 28.69
C ASP A 213 54.13 16.63 27.81
N GLY A 214 53.13 16.46 26.94
CA GLY A 214 53.02 15.32 26.03
C GLY A 214 52.69 14.01 26.74
N SER A 215 52.11 14.08 27.94
CA SER A 215 51.78 12.90 28.75
C SER A 215 50.57 12.12 28.23
N GLY A 216 49.78 12.69 27.31
CA GLY A 216 48.53 12.14 26.82
C GLY A 216 47.39 12.23 27.84
N THR A 217 47.58 12.97 28.94
CA THR A 217 46.61 13.20 30.00
C THR A 217 46.55 14.68 30.36
N LEU A 218 45.37 15.18 30.72
CA LEU A 218 45.17 16.61 30.92
C LEU A 218 45.11 16.91 32.43
N THR A 219 46.13 17.59 32.96
CA THR A 219 46.17 17.96 34.38
C THR A 219 45.32 19.20 34.66
N ILE A 220 44.85 19.37 35.90
CA ILE A 220 44.04 20.55 36.30
C ILE A 220 44.81 21.85 36.08
N GLU A 221 46.13 21.84 36.29
CA GLU A 221 46.99 23.00 36.10
C GLU A 221 47.08 23.41 34.62
N GLU A 222 47.25 22.45 33.71
CA GLU A 222 47.24 22.68 32.25
C GLU A 222 45.86 23.17 31.77
N PHE A 223 44.78 22.60 32.31
CA PHE A 223 43.43 23.02 31.99
C PHE A 223 43.18 24.49 32.39
N VAL A 224 43.55 24.88 33.60
CA VAL A 224 43.39 26.25 34.10
C VAL A 224 44.28 27.25 33.34
N ALA A 225 45.50 26.83 32.99
CA ALA A 225 46.41 27.62 32.16
C ALA A 225 45.93 27.76 30.71
N ALA A 226 45.22 26.76 30.17
CA ALA A 226 44.62 26.84 28.85
C ALA A 226 43.34 27.69 28.83
N MET A 227 42.52 27.62 29.88
CA MET A 227 41.29 28.43 30.03
C MET A 227 41.55 29.94 30.18
N SER A 228 42.77 30.32 30.56
CA SER A 228 43.21 31.71 30.59
C SER A 228 43.65 32.25 29.22
N LYS A 229 43.75 31.39 28.19
CA LYS A 229 43.97 31.79 26.79
C LYS A 229 42.63 32.01 26.09
N GLU A 230 42.43 33.22 25.59
CA GLU A 230 41.17 33.69 25.00
C GLU A 230 40.67 32.82 23.83
N ARG A 231 41.59 32.27 23.01
CA ARG A 231 41.26 31.35 21.90
C ARG A 231 40.69 30.00 22.35
N VAL A 232 41.15 29.45 23.47
CA VAL A 232 40.70 28.13 23.97
C VAL A 232 39.38 28.29 24.73
N ALA A 233 39.23 29.37 25.50
CA ALA A 233 37.99 29.71 26.17
C ALA A 233 36.83 30.02 25.21
N GLN A 234 37.12 30.49 23.99
CA GLN A 234 36.14 30.73 22.95
C GLN A 234 35.76 29.42 22.22
N ALA A 235 36.73 28.55 21.92
CA ALA A 235 36.51 27.25 21.29
C ALA A 235 35.71 26.25 22.16
N MET A 236 35.73 26.41 23.49
CA MET A 236 34.94 25.61 24.44
C MET A 236 33.50 26.11 24.67
N ARG A 237 33.13 27.28 24.13
CA ARG A 237 31.77 27.87 24.29
C ARG A 237 30.83 27.63 23.11
N GLU A 238 31.38 27.23 21.95
CA GLU A 238 30.62 26.82 20.76
C GLU A 238 30.30 25.32 20.82
#